data_AF-A0A6S6QU84-F1
#
_entry.id   AF-A0A6S6QU84-F1
#
_cell.length_a   1.000
_cell.length_b   1.000
_cell.length_c   1.000
_cell.angle_alpha   90.00
_cell.angle_beta   90.00
_cell.angle_gamma   90.00
#
_symmetry.space_group_name_H-M   'P 1'
#
loop_
_entity.id
_entity.type
_entity.pdbx_description
1 polymer ?
#
loop_
_entity_poly.entity_id
_entity_poly.type
_entity_poly.pdbx_seq_one_letter_code
_entity_poly.pdbx_strand_id
1 'polypeptide(L)'
;MERKMNHLEEQYYQTEMKPVLQEVQKELLKKLVEQEEQLKKQTFQSIEALSEKIRAVQNQQEYKVAFLHFTPLQIGFWQDTYEIAVTAYSKAWYQETGVHESYYVPYLYEKLTESKVEFRKSIQKYVGKIRKSSIDYYLLEEYYSYNQYFIYFFMKWFLQLEEAECFQKLPKESNVLVTWGAYKDKARIVYAYDESEKSQEMFHQLLLKQDPAKLLFTNWNGMEIQHAVVEYKNMSGISFKKTRLQDIKFEQSFLVGANFKNSELKDCTFVNCDLKMSDFTGCTLWQVCFINCELTEVLWKDAVFHDVEVQTGESVKKIQEERYV
;
A
#
# COMPACT_ATOMS: atom_id res chain seq x y z
N MET A 1 16.33 22.06 -2.77
CA MET A 1 16.75 23.47 -2.87
C MET A 1 15.47 24.28 -2.78
N GLU A 2 15.17 24.86 -1.62
CA GLU A 2 13.92 25.62 -1.42
C GLU A 2 13.89 26.84 -2.34
N ARG A 3 12.93 26.87 -3.25
CA ARG A 3 12.77 27.98 -4.20
C ARG A 3 12.01 29.10 -3.50
N LYS A 4 12.64 30.27 -3.35
CA LYS A 4 11.96 31.48 -2.84
C LYS A 4 10.88 31.93 -3.83
N MET A 5 9.62 31.72 -3.44
CA MET A 5 8.44 32.26 -4.13
C MET A 5 8.29 33.75 -3.76
N ASN A 6 7.74 34.54 -4.69
CA ASN A 6 7.37 35.91 -4.35
C ASN A 6 5.95 35.95 -3.74
N HIS A 7 5.65 37.02 -2.99
CA HIS A 7 4.35 37.17 -2.31
C HIS A 7 3.14 37.05 -3.27
N LEU A 8 3.27 37.51 -4.51
CA LEU A 8 2.18 37.45 -5.49
C LEU A 8 1.94 36.02 -6.00
N GLU A 9 3.00 35.23 -6.17
CA GLU A 9 2.93 33.82 -6.55
C GLU A 9 2.28 32.98 -5.44
N GLU A 10 2.64 33.24 -4.19
CA GLU A 10 2.02 32.59 -3.02
C GLU A 10 0.54 32.98 -2.89
N GLN A 11 0.22 34.27 -3.02
CA GLN A 11 -1.15 34.75 -2.98
C GLN A 11 -2.00 34.10 -4.08
N TYR A 12 -1.50 34.07 -5.32
CA TYR A 12 -2.18 33.42 -6.43
C TYR A 12 -2.41 31.93 -6.20
N TYR A 13 -1.43 31.20 -5.64
CA TYR A 13 -1.63 29.81 -5.27
C TYR A 13 -2.76 29.66 -4.25
N GLN A 14 -2.73 30.43 -3.16
CA GLN A 14 -3.75 30.30 -2.10
C GLN A 14 -5.15 30.68 -2.57
N THR A 15 -5.30 31.71 -3.42
CA THR A 15 -6.62 32.25 -3.79
C THR A 15 -7.19 31.65 -5.07
N GLU A 16 -6.35 31.25 -6.03
CA GLU A 16 -6.81 30.79 -7.35
C GLU A 16 -6.51 29.31 -7.61
N MET A 17 -5.30 28.82 -7.31
CA MET A 17 -4.97 27.43 -7.62
C MET A 17 -5.51 26.45 -6.57
N LYS A 18 -5.25 26.71 -5.29
CA LYS A 18 -5.52 25.76 -4.21
C LYS A 18 -6.99 25.34 -4.10
N PRO A 19 -8.00 26.23 -4.22
CA PRO A 19 -9.40 25.80 -4.21
C PRO A 19 -9.73 24.87 -5.38
N VAL A 20 -9.21 25.15 -6.57
CA VAL A 20 -9.41 24.32 -7.76
C VAL A 20 -8.72 22.97 -7.60
N LEU A 21 -7.49 22.94 -7.07
CA LEU A 21 -6.73 21.71 -6.81
C LEU A 21 -7.40 20.83 -5.75
N GLN A 22 -8.05 21.42 -4.74
CA GLN A 22 -8.85 20.68 -3.76
C GLN A 22 -10.08 20.01 -4.40
N GLU A 23 -10.73 20.67 -5.36
CA GLU A 23 -11.82 20.04 -6.13
C GLU A 23 -11.27 18.95 -7.07
N VAL A 24 -10.11 19.15 -7.68
CA VAL A 24 -9.40 18.11 -8.46
C VAL A 24 -9.09 16.89 -7.60
N GLN A 25 -8.65 17.06 -6.35
CA GLN A 25 -8.40 15.95 -5.41
C GLN A 25 -9.66 15.11 -5.19
N LYS A 26 -10.80 15.76 -4.95
CA LYS A 26 -12.08 15.07 -4.74
C LYS A 26 -12.52 14.32 -5.98
N GLU A 27 -12.42 14.95 -7.15
CA GLU A 27 -12.79 14.31 -8.42
C GLU A 27 -11.86 13.14 -8.76
N LEU A 28 -10.55 13.27 -8.50
CA LEU A 28 -9.59 12.18 -8.68
C LEU A 28 -9.94 10.99 -7.78
N LEU A 29 -10.21 11.23 -6.49
CA LEU A 29 -10.60 10.15 -5.57
C LEU A 29 -11.89 9.47 -6.02
N LYS A 30 -12.88 10.26 -6.45
CA LYS A 30 -14.13 9.73 -7.01
C LYS A 30 -13.89 8.88 -8.26
N LYS A 31 -13.09 9.37 -9.22
CA LYS A 31 -12.71 8.63 -10.43
C LYS A 31 -11.94 7.35 -10.13
N LEU A 32 -11.05 7.37 -9.14
CA LEU A 32 -10.34 6.17 -8.68
C LEU A 32 -11.29 5.08 -8.19
N VAL A 33 -12.34 5.46 -7.44
CA VAL A 33 -13.38 4.53 -6.99
C VAL A 33 -14.23 4.04 -8.17
N GLU A 34 -14.68 4.95 -9.05
CA GLU A 34 -15.51 4.61 -10.21
C GLU A 34 -14.80 3.72 -11.24
N GLN A 35 -13.48 3.90 -11.39
CA GLN A 35 -12.63 3.19 -12.35
C GLN A 35 -11.73 2.15 -11.67
N GLU A 36 -12.04 1.75 -10.44
CA GLU A 36 -11.20 0.85 -9.64
C GLU A 36 -10.88 -0.44 -10.40
N GLU A 37 -11.90 -1.08 -10.97
CA GLU A 37 -11.75 -2.33 -11.72
C GLU A 37 -10.93 -2.17 -13.01
N GLN A 38 -11.06 -1.05 -13.71
CA GLN A 38 -10.24 -0.76 -14.90
C GLN A 38 -8.78 -0.58 -14.50
N LEU A 39 -8.50 0.21 -13.47
CA LEU A 39 -7.14 0.46 -13.00
C LEU A 39 -6.48 -0.83 -12.45
N LYS A 40 -7.24 -1.62 -11.69
CA LYS A 40 -6.81 -2.94 -11.21
C LYS A 40 -6.47 -3.85 -12.39
N LYS A 41 -7.34 -3.93 -13.40
CA LYS A 41 -7.09 -4.74 -14.59
C LYS A 41 -5.81 -4.31 -15.31
N GLN A 42 -5.61 -3.00 -15.57
CA GLN A 42 -4.38 -2.48 -16.19
C GLN A 42 -3.14 -2.83 -15.38
N THR A 43 -3.24 -2.72 -14.04
CA THR A 43 -2.15 -3.05 -13.11
C THR A 43 -1.74 -4.51 -13.24
N PHE A 44 -2.68 -5.45 -13.20
CA PHE A 44 -2.38 -6.88 -13.28
C PHE A 44 -1.91 -7.30 -14.68
N GLN A 45 -2.48 -6.70 -15.74
CA GLN A 45 -2.02 -6.89 -17.12
C GLN A 45 -0.56 -6.42 -17.29
N SER A 46 -0.14 -5.35 -16.62
CA SER A 46 1.26 -4.91 -16.68
C SER A 46 2.24 -5.91 -16.04
N ILE A 47 1.82 -6.63 -15.00
CA ILE A 47 2.60 -7.72 -14.39
C ILE A 47 2.68 -8.92 -15.35
N GLU A 48 1.58 -9.25 -16.03
CA GLU A 48 1.55 -10.31 -17.05
C GLU A 48 2.49 -10.00 -18.23
N ALA A 49 2.41 -8.79 -18.79
CA ALA A 49 3.29 -8.34 -19.87
C ALA A 49 4.76 -8.33 -19.44
N LEU A 50 5.07 -7.91 -18.20
CA LEU A 50 6.41 -8.05 -17.64
C LEU A 50 6.86 -9.51 -17.58
N SER A 51 6.00 -10.42 -17.14
CA SER A 51 6.31 -11.85 -17.10
C SER A 51 6.67 -12.40 -18.47
N GLU A 52 5.97 -11.98 -19.54
CA GLU A 52 6.28 -12.37 -20.91
C GLU A 52 7.64 -11.82 -21.37
N LYS A 53 7.90 -10.52 -21.12
CA LYS A 53 9.18 -9.88 -21.43
C LYS A 53 10.35 -10.58 -20.73
N ILE A 54 10.19 -10.93 -19.45
CA ILE A 54 11.22 -11.64 -18.68
C ILE A 54 11.48 -13.03 -19.27
N ARG A 55 10.43 -13.78 -19.61
CA ARG A 55 10.58 -15.11 -20.24
C ARG A 55 11.29 -15.03 -21.59
N ALA A 56 11.06 -13.97 -22.36
CA ALA A 56 11.73 -13.78 -23.64
C ALA A 56 13.25 -13.59 -23.50
N VAL A 57 13.71 -12.99 -22.40
CA VAL A 57 15.15 -12.82 -22.11
C VAL A 57 15.76 -13.99 -21.31
N GLN A 58 14.93 -14.87 -20.75
CA GLN A 58 15.33 -16.02 -19.92
C GLN A 58 16.27 -17.01 -20.62
N ASN A 59 16.21 -17.09 -21.94
CA ASN A 59 17.07 -17.98 -22.75
C ASN A 59 18.57 -17.61 -22.70
N GLN A 60 18.90 -16.40 -22.23
CA GLN A 60 20.28 -15.90 -22.15
C GLN A 60 20.82 -15.90 -20.72
N GLN A 61 19.97 -15.62 -19.73
CA GLN A 61 20.32 -15.56 -18.32
C GLN A 61 19.08 -15.81 -17.47
N GLU A 62 19.24 -16.58 -16.38
CA GLU A 62 18.15 -16.78 -15.43
C GLU A 62 17.82 -15.45 -14.74
N TYR A 63 16.61 -14.94 -14.97
CA TYR A 63 16.11 -13.72 -14.35
C TYR A 63 14.94 -14.06 -13.43
N LYS A 64 15.15 -13.87 -12.12
CA LYS A 64 14.12 -14.03 -11.09
C LYS A 64 13.81 -12.70 -10.45
N VAL A 65 12.55 -12.30 -10.51
CA VAL A 65 12.08 -11.06 -9.90
C VAL A 65 12.15 -11.17 -8.39
N ALA A 66 12.85 -10.23 -7.76
CA ALA A 66 12.88 -10.02 -6.32
C ALA A 66 12.19 -8.72 -5.91
N PHE A 67 12.06 -7.76 -6.84
CA PHE A 67 11.36 -6.49 -6.58
C PHE A 67 10.47 -6.14 -7.77
N LEU A 68 9.23 -5.74 -7.49
CA LEU A 68 8.35 -5.06 -8.44
C LEU A 68 8.15 -3.63 -7.95
N HIS A 69 8.57 -2.66 -8.75
CA HIS A 69 8.48 -1.24 -8.42
C HIS A 69 7.51 -0.53 -9.35
N PHE A 70 6.39 -0.07 -8.80
CA PHE A 70 5.43 0.77 -9.50
C PHE A 70 5.76 2.25 -9.29
N THR A 71 5.86 2.97 -10.39
CA THR A 71 6.25 4.37 -10.42
C THR A 71 5.27 5.18 -11.26
N PRO A 72 4.44 6.05 -10.67
CA PRO A 72 3.82 7.12 -11.44
C PRO A 72 4.94 8.02 -11.97
N LEU A 73 5.08 8.20 -13.29
CA LEU A 73 6.20 8.96 -13.84
C LEU A 73 5.94 10.46 -13.79
N GLN A 74 6.85 11.21 -13.16
CA GLN A 74 6.77 12.68 -13.16
C GLN A 74 6.77 13.26 -14.57
N ILE A 75 7.56 12.70 -15.51
CA ILE A 75 7.55 13.15 -16.90
C ILE A 75 6.18 12.95 -17.55
N GLY A 76 5.51 11.82 -17.27
CA GLY A 76 4.16 11.57 -17.76
C GLY A 76 3.13 12.50 -17.13
N PHE A 77 3.32 12.89 -15.87
CA PHE A 77 2.52 13.95 -15.25
C PHE A 77 2.72 15.32 -15.92
N TRP A 78 3.96 15.67 -16.31
CA TRP A 78 4.25 16.92 -17.00
C TRP A 78 3.66 16.99 -18.42
N GLN A 79 3.68 15.86 -19.12
CA GLN A 79 3.22 15.72 -20.50
C GLN A 79 1.75 15.33 -20.60
N ASP A 80 1.04 15.26 -19.46
CA ASP A 80 -0.37 14.87 -19.37
C ASP A 80 -0.67 13.46 -19.95
N THR A 81 0.34 12.58 -20.01
CA THR A 81 0.17 11.16 -20.37
C THR A 81 -0.22 10.31 -19.16
N TYR A 82 0.18 10.75 -17.95
CA TYR A 82 -0.11 10.08 -16.69
C TYR A 82 0.29 8.60 -16.71
N GLU A 83 1.53 8.36 -17.10
CA GLU A 83 2.12 7.03 -17.18
C GLU A 83 2.44 6.48 -15.79
N ILE A 84 2.10 5.20 -15.57
CA ILE A 84 2.57 4.40 -14.45
C ILE A 84 3.46 3.31 -15.02
N ALA A 85 4.74 3.36 -14.67
CA ALA A 85 5.70 2.33 -14.99
C ALA A 85 5.68 1.23 -13.91
N VAL A 86 5.86 -0.02 -14.32
CA VAL A 86 6.21 -1.13 -13.43
C VAL A 86 7.56 -1.67 -13.87
N THR A 87 8.50 -1.75 -12.95
CA THR A 87 9.84 -2.28 -13.21
C THR A 87 10.09 -3.48 -12.32
N ALA A 88 10.41 -4.60 -12.95
CA ALA A 88 10.88 -5.80 -12.28
C ALA A 88 12.41 -5.74 -12.14
N TYR A 89 12.89 -6.03 -10.93
CA TYR A 89 14.30 -6.16 -10.63
C TYR A 89 14.61 -7.53 -10.03
N SER A 90 15.79 -8.05 -10.34
CA SER A 90 16.40 -9.17 -9.64
C SER A 90 16.98 -8.74 -8.28
N LYS A 91 17.62 -9.66 -7.55
CA LYS A 91 18.39 -9.34 -6.34
C LYS A 91 19.53 -8.34 -6.61
N ALA A 92 19.98 -8.20 -7.85
CA ALA A 92 21.00 -7.25 -8.27
C ALA A 92 20.43 -5.85 -8.62
N TRP A 93 19.23 -5.49 -8.14
CA TRP A 93 18.49 -4.26 -8.49
C TRP A 93 19.31 -2.97 -8.56
N TYR A 94 20.35 -2.81 -7.72
CA TYR A 94 21.21 -1.62 -7.73
C TYR A 94 22.19 -1.57 -8.91
N GLN A 95 22.49 -2.72 -9.52
CA GLN A 95 23.47 -2.90 -10.59
C GLN A 95 22.83 -3.12 -11.96
N GLU A 96 21.51 -3.12 -12.06
CA GLU A 96 20.77 -3.38 -13.30
C GLU A 96 19.71 -2.31 -13.58
N THR A 97 19.23 -2.28 -14.82
CA THR A 97 18.15 -1.38 -15.25
C THR A 97 16.77 -1.93 -14.91
N GLY A 98 16.65 -3.25 -14.74
CA GLY A 98 15.38 -3.97 -14.61
C GLY A 98 14.65 -4.14 -15.95
N VAL A 99 13.63 -5.00 -15.94
CA VAL A 99 12.68 -5.15 -17.05
C VAL A 99 11.48 -4.28 -16.77
N HIS A 100 11.07 -3.45 -17.73
CA HIS A 100 10.01 -2.45 -17.51
C HIS A 100 8.80 -2.65 -18.44
N GLU A 101 7.65 -2.27 -17.93
CA GLU A 101 6.40 -2.09 -18.66
C GLU A 101 5.72 -0.81 -18.17
N SER A 102 4.80 -0.27 -18.96
CA SER A 102 4.04 0.92 -18.58
C SER A 102 2.58 0.81 -19.00
N TYR A 103 1.73 1.57 -18.33
CA TYR A 103 0.36 1.83 -18.76
C TYR A 103 -0.04 3.25 -18.40
N TYR A 104 -1.10 3.74 -19.02
CA TYR A 104 -1.52 5.14 -18.95
C TYR A 104 -2.88 5.26 -18.28
N VAL A 105 -3.03 6.28 -17.43
CA VAL A 105 -4.27 6.55 -16.70
C VAL A 105 -4.80 7.98 -16.88
N PRO A 106 -4.84 8.54 -18.11
CA PRO A 106 -5.28 9.92 -18.32
C PRO A 106 -6.75 10.15 -17.92
N TYR A 107 -7.57 9.10 -17.98
CA TYR A 107 -8.98 9.11 -17.58
C TYR A 107 -9.20 9.47 -16.09
N LEU A 108 -8.18 9.31 -15.25
CA LEU A 108 -8.23 9.73 -13.84
C LEU A 108 -7.95 11.23 -13.67
N TYR A 109 -7.29 11.85 -14.64
CA TYR A 109 -6.72 13.20 -14.52
C TYR A 109 -7.31 14.20 -15.52
N GLU A 110 -8.46 13.91 -16.12
CA GLU A 110 -9.15 14.79 -17.07
C GLU A 110 -9.32 16.20 -16.49
N LYS A 111 -9.90 16.29 -15.28
CA LYS A 111 -10.14 17.57 -14.59
C LYS A 111 -8.85 18.32 -14.27
N LEU A 112 -7.79 17.59 -13.90
CA LEU A 112 -6.47 18.19 -13.65
C LEU A 112 -5.88 18.75 -14.96
N THR A 113 -5.99 18.01 -16.05
CA THR A 113 -5.47 18.41 -17.37
C THR A 113 -6.13 19.69 -17.85
N GLU A 114 -7.46 19.78 -17.72
CA GLU A 114 -8.21 21.01 -17.97
C GLU A 114 -7.72 22.17 -17.09
N SER A 115 -7.59 21.92 -15.79
CA SER A 115 -7.18 22.94 -14.80
C SER A 115 -5.75 23.45 -15.07
N LYS A 116 -4.82 22.59 -15.50
CA LYS A 116 -3.45 22.99 -15.91
C LYS A 116 -3.48 23.99 -17.07
N VAL A 117 -4.37 23.79 -18.04
CA VAL A 117 -4.55 24.72 -19.17
C VAL A 117 -5.12 26.05 -18.67
N GLU A 118 -6.11 26.01 -17.78
CA GLU A 118 -6.72 27.20 -17.18
C GLU A 118 -5.72 28.01 -16.36
N PHE A 119 -4.90 27.39 -15.52
CA PHE A 119 -3.86 28.10 -14.75
C PHE A 119 -2.84 28.78 -15.65
N ARG A 120 -2.43 28.14 -16.74
CA ARG A 120 -1.47 28.73 -17.69
C ARG A 120 -2.07 29.92 -18.45
N LYS A 121 -3.39 29.91 -18.70
CA LYS A 121 -4.12 31.04 -19.28
C LYS A 121 -4.32 32.17 -18.26
N SER A 122 -4.74 31.85 -17.04
CA SER A 122 -5.06 32.84 -16.01
C SER A 122 -3.84 33.68 -15.64
N ILE A 123 -2.62 33.13 -15.66
CA ILE A 123 -1.43 33.92 -15.29
C ILE A 123 -1.08 35.03 -16.29
N GLN A 124 -1.65 35.00 -17.51
CA GLN A 124 -1.42 36.04 -18.51
C GLN A 124 -1.86 37.43 -18.01
N LYS A 125 -2.88 37.49 -17.14
CA LYS A 125 -3.36 38.74 -16.52
C LYS A 125 -2.34 39.42 -15.60
N TYR A 126 -1.31 38.69 -15.16
CA TYR A 126 -0.25 39.21 -14.29
C TYR A 126 0.99 39.69 -15.05
N VAL A 127 0.99 39.65 -16.38
CA VAL A 127 2.04 40.24 -17.23
C VAL A 127 3.45 39.82 -16.78
N GLY A 128 3.66 38.51 -16.56
CA GLY A 128 4.97 37.95 -16.19
C GLY A 128 5.36 38.09 -14.71
N LYS A 129 4.57 38.75 -13.87
CA LYS A 129 4.82 38.81 -12.42
C LYS A 129 4.67 37.44 -11.73
N ILE A 130 3.90 36.53 -12.35
CA ILE A 130 3.78 35.12 -11.98
C ILE A 130 4.43 34.28 -13.07
N ARG A 131 5.40 33.46 -12.68
CA ARG A 131 6.16 32.63 -13.63
C ARG A 131 5.43 31.31 -13.89
N LYS A 132 5.52 30.81 -15.13
CA LYS A 132 5.01 29.47 -15.49
C LYS A 132 5.60 28.37 -14.60
N SER A 133 6.91 28.44 -14.36
CA SER A 133 7.61 27.50 -13.51
C SER A 133 7.19 27.53 -12.04
N SER A 134 6.43 28.55 -11.61
CA SER A 134 5.84 28.61 -10.27
C SER A 134 4.54 27.80 -10.20
N ILE A 135 3.72 27.83 -11.25
CA ILE A 135 2.56 26.93 -11.40
C ILE A 135 3.05 25.48 -11.36
N ASP A 136 4.07 25.20 -12.17
CA ASP A 136 4.67 23.87 -12.26
C ASP A 136 5.12 23.39 -10.87
N TYR A 137 5.83 24.22 -10.11
CA TYR A 137 6.24 23.90 -8.74
C TYR A 137 5.05 23.47 -7.85
N TYR A 138 3.98 24.26 -7.83
CA TYR A 138 2.79 23.93 -7.02
C TYR A 138 2.06 22.66 -7.52
N LEU A 139 1.99 22.43 -8.83
CA LEU A 139 1.41 21.20 -9.38
C LEU A 139 2.19 19.95 -8.99
N LEU A 140 3.52 20.07 -8.87
CA LEU A 140 4.37 18.96 -8.43
C LEU A 140 4.19 18.62 -6.95
N GLU A 141 3.95 19.61 -6.09
CA GLU A 141 3.60 19.40 -4.68
C GLU A 141 2.29 18.60 -4.55
N GLU A 142 1.28 18.93 -5.37
CA GLU A 142 0.01 18.19 -5.40
C GLU A 142 0.15 16.76 -5.90
N TYR A 143 1.02 16.54 -6.89
CA TYR A 143 1.30 15.21 -7.44
C TYR A 143 1.70 14.19 -6.34
N TYR A 144 2.46 14.60 -5.33
CA TYR A 144 2.80 13.72 -4.21
C TYR A 144 1.58 13.36 -3.34
N SER A 145 0.62 14.28 -3.19
CA SER A 145 -0.62 14.02 -2.47
C SER A 145 -1.49 13.01 -3.23
N TYR A 146 -1.59 13.15 -4.55
CA TYR A 146 -2.36 12.22 -5.41
C TYR A 146 -1.80 10.80 -5.35
N ASN A 147 -0.47 10.66 -5.32
CA ASN A 147 0.20 9.37 -5.23
C ASN A 147 -0.18 8.59 -3.96
N GLN A 148 -0.62 9.26 -2.89
CA GLN A 148 -1.04 8.58 -1.66
C GLN A 148 -2.33 7.80 -1.83
N TYR A 149 -3.26 8.25 -2.69
CA TYR A 149 -4.52 7.54 -2.92
C TYR A 149 -4.29 6.16 -3.54
N PHE A 150 -3.33 6.05 -4.47
CA PHE A 150 -2.99 4.77 -5.12
C PHE A 150 -2.45 3.74 -4.14
N ILE A 151 -1.73 4.14 -3.09
CA ILE A 151 -1.17 3.21 -2.09
C ILE A 151 -2.28 2.35 -1.48
N TYR A 152 -3.40 2.97 -1.11
CA TYR A 152 -4.55 2.26 -0.54
C TYR A 152 -5.06 1.17 -1.49
N PHE A 153 -5.31 1.53 -2.74
CA PHE A 153 -5.83 0.60 -3.75
C PHE A 153 -4.83 -0.51 -4.08
N PHE A 154 -3.56 -0.19 -4.22
CA PHE A 154 -2.51 -1.17 -4.48
C PHE A 154 -2.34 -2.15 -3.33
N MET A 155 -2.32 -1.67 -2.08
CA MET A 155 -2.33 -2.53 -0.89
C MET A 155 -3.56 -3.43 -0.91
N LYS A 156 -4.76 -2.87 -1.10
CA LYS A 156 -6.03 -3.61 -1.17
C LYS A 156 -6.00 -4.72 -2.22
N TRP A 157 -5.55 -4.44 -3.45
CA TRP A 157 -5.55 -5.43 -4.53
C TRP A 157 -4.45 -6.48 -4.37
N PHE A 158 -3.29 -6.09 -3.84
CA PHE A 158 -2.16 -7.00 -3.70
C PHE A 158 -2.24 -7.89 -2.47
N LEU A 159 -3.22 -7.70 -1.56
CA LEU A 159 -3.50 -8.63 -0.47
C LEU A 159 -3.64 -10.10 -0.91
N GLN A 160 -4.00 -10.35 -2.17
CA GLN A 160 -4.14 -11.68 -2.78
C GLN A 160 -3.30 -11.80 -4.06
N LEU A 161 -2.24 -11.02 -4.20
CA LEU A 161 -1.43 -11.03 -5.42
C LEU A 161 -0.88 -12.43 -5.72
N GLU A 162 -0.57 -13.22 -4.71
CA GLU A 162 -0.08 -14.59 -4.88
C GLU A 162 -1.10 -15.56 -5.52
N GLU A 163 -2.39 -15.26 -5.39
CA GLU A 163 -3.47 -16.05 -5.99
C GLU A 163 -3.68 -15.68 -7.47
N ALA A 164 -3.14 -14.53 -7.90
CA ALA A 164 -3.31 -14.04 -9.25
C ALA A 164 -2.45 -14.84 -10.25
N GLU A 165 -3.09 -15.29 -11.34
CA GLU A 165 -2.45 -16.07 -12.39
C GLU A 165 -1.21 -15.36 -12.98
N CYS A 166 -1.28 -14.03 -13.17
CA CYS A 166 -0.16 -13.24 -13.67
C CYS A 166 1.07 -13.30 -12.75
N PHE A 167 0.86 -13.34 -11.43
CA PHE A 167 1.94 -13.39 -10.45
C PHE A 167 2.46 -14.81 -10.25
N GLN A 168 1.59 -15.83 -10.32
CA GLN A 168 2.02 -17.24 -10.31
C GLN A 168 2.93 -17.55 -11.50
N LYS A 169 2.58 -17.02 -12.68
CA LYS A 169 3.37 -17.13 -13.91
C LYS A 169 4.70 -16.37 -13.87
N LEU A 170 4.81 -15.31 -13.07
CA LEU A 170 6.01 -14.49 -13.00
C LEU A 170 7.24 -15.32 -12.57
N PRO A 171 8.35 -15.33 -13.34
CA PRO A 171 9.61 -15.90 -12.91
C PRO A 171 10.14 -15.08 -11.73
N LYS A 172 10.00 -15.61 -10.51
CA LYS A 172 10.24 -14.85 -9.28
C LYS A 172 11.06 -15.63 -8.26
N GLU A 173 11.70 -14.88 -7.38
CA GLU A 173 12.32 -15.41 -6.17
C GLU A 173 11.24 -15.88 -5.19
N SER A 174 11.64 -16.68 -4.19
CA SER A 174 10.77 -17.02 -3.07
C SER A 174 10.33 -15.79 -2.28
N ASN A 175 11.09 -14.70 -2.34
CA ASN A 175 10.76 -13.43 -1.71
C ASN A 175 10.66 -12.32 -2.75
N VAL A 176 9.49 -11.68 -2.86
CA VAL A 176 9.25 -10.54 -3.76
C VAL A 176 8.70 -9.37 -2.97
N LEU A 177 9.34 -8.22 -3.08
CA LEU A 177 8.83 -6.97 -2.53
C LEU A 177 8.16 -6.15 -3.63
N VAL A 178 6.94 -5.70 -3.38
CA VAL A 178 6.22 -4.79 -4.27
C VAL A 178 6.15 -3.42 -3.63
N THR A 179 6.58 -2.42 -4.39
CA THR A 179 6.71 -1.05 -3.90
C THR A 179 6.01 -0.06 -4.83
N TRP A 180 5.53 1.03 -4.24
CA TRP A 180 4.93 2.17 -4.94
C TRP A 180 5.66 3.44 -4.54
N GLY A 181 6.14 4.21 -5.52
CA GLY A 181 6.81 5.48 -5.25
C GLY A 181 7.56 6.04 -6.43
N ALA A 182 8.39 7.05 -6.18
CA ALA A 182 9.17 7.71 -7.20
C ALA A 182 10.34 6.82 -7.69
N TYR A 183 10.69 6.95 -8.97
CA TYR A 183 11.76 6.17 -9.60
C TYR A 183 13.08 6.38 -8.87
N LYS A 184 13.68 5.28 -8.38
CA LYS A 184 14.97 5.28 -7.65
C LYS A 184 15.03 6.30 -6.51
N ASP A 185 13.89 6.56 -5.87
CA ASP A 185 13.75 7.46 -4.73
C ASP A 185 12.83 6.81 -3.68
N LYS A 186 12.31 7.59 -2.74
CA LYS A 186 11.42 7.12 -1.69
C LYS A 186 10.23 6.35 -2.28
N ALA A 187 10.13 5.11 -1.84
CA ALA A 187 9.02 4.21 -2.15
C ALA A 187 8.46 3.61 -0.87
N ARG A 188 7.19 3.25 -0.91
CA ARG A 188 6.52 2.51 0.14
C ARG A 188 6.32 1.08 -0.31
N ILE A 189 6.53 0.14 0.62
CA ILE A 189 6.14 -1.24 0.41
C ILE A 189 4.61 -1.28 0.43
N VAL A 190 4.02 -1.87 -0.61
CA VAL A 190 2.58 -2.06 -0.74
C VAL A 190 2.20 -3.53 -0.67
N TYR A 191 3.15 -4.44 -0.89
CA TYR A 191 2.98 -5.87 -0.69
C TYR A 191 4.32 -6.58 -0.57
N ALA A 192 4.33 -7.71 0.13
CA ALA A 192 5.49 -8.57 0.27
C ALA A 192 5.04 -10.03 0.14
N TYR A 193 5.61 -10.69 -0.85
CA TYR A 193 5.50 -12.13 -1.03
C TYR A 193 6.74 -12.79 -0.45
N ASP A 194 6.54 -13.89 0.24
CA ASP A 194 7.62 -14.64 0.88
C ASP A 194 7.13 -16.07 1.09
N GLU A 195 7.73 -16.99 0.34
CA GLU A 195 7.61 -18.45 0.40
C GLU A 195 8.86 -19.08 1.01
N SER A 196 9.71 -18.30 1.70
CA SER A 196 10.82 -18.90 2.41
C SER A 196 10.32 -19.82 3.52
N GLU A 197 11.02 -20.93 3.74
CA GLU A 197 10.76 -21.80 4.87
C GLU A 197 10.95 -21.00 6.16
N LYS A 198 9.91 -20.98 6.99
CA LYS A 198 9.88 -20.28 8.26
C LYS A 198 9.51 -21.24 9.36
N SER A 199 10.05 -20.96 10.54
CA SER A 199 9.71 -21.68 11.77
C SER A 199 9.25 -20.70 12.83
N GLN A 200 8.51 -21.21 13.82
CA GLN A 200 8.12 -20.42 14.98
C GLN A 200 9.35 -19.83 15.70
N GLU A 201 10.46 -20.57 15.77
CA GLU A 201 11.70 -20.08 16.36
C GLU A 201 12.23 -18.85 15.63
N MET A 202 12.10 -18.81 14.29
CA MET A 202 12.48 -17.63 13.52
C MET A 202 11.59 -16.43 13.86
N PHE A 203 10.27 -16.64 14.04
CA PHE A 203 9.37 -15.59 14.51
C PHE A 203 9.82 -15.06 15.87
N HIS A 204 10.03 -15.95 16.84
CA HIS A 204 10.49 -15.58 18.19
C HIS A 204 11.83 -14.85 18.16
N GLN A 205 12.79 -15.28 17.34
CA GLN A 205 14.06 -14.58 17.18
C GLN A 205 13.90 -13.17 16.62
N LEU A 206 12.95 -12.93 15.73
CA LEU A 206 12.68 -11.58 15.20
C LEU A 206 12.05 -10.68 16.26
N LEU A 207 11.22 -11.21 17.16
CA LEU A 207 10.67 -10.45 18.29
C LEU A 207 11.78 -9.92 19.22
N LEU A 208 12.90 -10.63 19.35
CA LEU A 208 14.04 -10.19 20.15
C LEU A 208 14.86 -9.05 19.51
N LYS A 209 14.67 -8.77 18.22
CA LYS A 209 15.43 -7.72 17.52
C LYS A 209 14.82 -6.35 17.76
N GLN A 210 15.67 -5.34 17.95
CA GLN A 210 15.22 -3.96 18.17
C GLN A 210 14.92 -3.18 16.89
N ASP A 211 15.23 -3.73 15.72
CA ASP A 211 14.98 -3.04 14.45
C ASP A 211 13.46 -2.99 14.14
N PRO A 212 12.84 -1.80 14.15
CA PRO A 212 11.40 -1.65 13.99
C PRO A 212 10.93 -2.04 12.59
N ALA A 213 11.83 -2.15 11.60
CA ALA A 213 11.46 -2.51 10.23
C ALA A 213 11.43 -4.03 9.99
N LYS A 214 11.90 -4.86 10.94
CA LYS A 214 12.07 -6.30 10.70
C LYS A 214 10.79 -7.10 10.58
N LEU A 215 9.68 -6.60 11.12
CA LEU A 215 8.38 -7.28 11.07
C LEU A 215 7.39 -6.61 10.10
N LEU A 216 7.74 -5.42 9.60
CA LEU A 216 6.95 -4.69 8.60
C LEU A 216 6.78 -5.54 7.35
N PHE A 217 5.54 -5.72 6.92
CA PHE A 217 5.19 -6.49 5.72
C PHE A 217 5.80 -7.90 5.68
N THR A 218 6.10 -8.52 6.83
CA THR A 218 6.57 -9.90 6.83
C THR A 218 5.40 -10.88 6.65
N ASN A 219 5.66 -12.05 6.08
CA ASN A 219 4.64 -13.05 5.81
C ASN A 219 4.89 -14.31 6.65
N TRP A 220 3.90 -14.74 7.41
CA TRP A 220 3.92 -15.91 8.29
C TRP A 220 2.77 -16.86 7.96
N ASN A 221 2.29 -16.83 6.72
CA ASN A 221 1.09 -17.55 6.32
C ASN A 221 1.21 -19.06 6.54
N GLY A 222 0.12 -19.71 6.91
CA GLY A 222 0.07 -21.16 7.09
C GLY A 222 0.78 -21.68 8.35
N MET A 223 1.44 -20.81 9.12
CA MET A 223 2.22 -21.23 10.28
C MET A 223 1.36 -21.48 11.51
N GLU A 224 1.83 -22.39 12.36
CA GLU A 224 1.38 -22.52 13.74
C GLU A 224 2.37 -21.78 14.63
N ILE A 225 1.88 -20.76 15.35
CA ILE A 225 2.67 -19.93 16.25
C ILE A 225 1.98 -19.94 17.60
N GLN A 226 2.75 -20.31 18.63
CA GLN A 226 2.25 -20.49 19.98
C GLN A 226 3.14 -19.76 20.99
N HIS A 227 2.53 -19.26 22.06
CA HIS A 227 3.25 -18.76 23.24
C HIS A 227 4.24 -17.64 22.92
N ALA A 228 3.72 -16.53 22.37
CA ALA A 228 4.54 -15.36 22.04
C ALA A 228 4.00 -14.10 22.72
N VAL A 229 4.93 -13.27 23.20
CA VAL A 229 4.65 -11.92 23.69
C VAL A 229 5.31 -10.93 22.73
N VAL A 230 4.49 -10.08 22.13
CA VAL A 230 4.87 -9.10 21.13
C VAL A 230 4.66 -7.72 21.72
N GLU A 231 5.74 -7.10 22.17
CA GLU A 231 5.70 -5.79 22.83
C GLU A 231 6.41 -4.73 21.99
N TYR A 232 5.76 -3.56 21.83
CA TYR A 232 6.33 -2.37 21.19
C TYR A 232 6.87 -2.61 19.77
N LYS A 233 6.20 -3.47 18.99
CA LYS A 233 6.62 -3.78 17.61
C LYS A 233 5.79 -3.03 16.58
N ASN A 234 6.45 -2.61 15.51
CA ASN A 234 5.75 -2.23 14.29
C ASN A 234 5.66 -3.44 13.35
N MET A 235 4.45 -3.92 13.18
CA MET A 235 4.07 -5.08 12.37
C MET A 235 3.02 -4.67 11.33
N SER A 236 3.03 -3.40 10.91
CA SER A 236 2.11 -2.90 9.90
C SER A 236 2.27 -3.70 8.61
N GLY A 237 1.15 -4.11 8.04
CA GLY A 237 1.08 -4.95 6.84
C GLY A 237 1.58 -6.38 7.01
N ILE A 238 1.84 -6.85 8.24
CA ILE A 238 2.23 -8.25 8.48
C ILE A 238 1.11 -9.19 8.02
N SER A 239 1.48 -10.35 7.45
CA SER A 239 0.54 -11.35 6.97
C SER A 239 0.62 -12.61 7.84
N PHE A 240 -0.53 -12.99 8.41
CA PHE A 240 -0.80 -14.21 9.17
C PHE A 240 -1.94 -15.00 8.52
N LYS A 241 -2.05 -14.99 7.19
CA LYS A 241 -3.13 -15.71 6.48
C LYS A 241 -3.06 -17.21 6.75
N LYS A 242 -4.20 -17.85 6.99
CA LYS A 242 -4.27 -19.31 7.20
C LYS A 242 -3.37 -19.82 8.33
N THR A 243 -3.04 -18.97 9.31
CA THR A 243 -2.22 -19.35 10.46
C THR A 243 -3.07 -19.95 11.57
N ARG A 244 -2.42 -20.67 12.49
CA ARG A 244 -2.94 -20.93 13.83
C ARG A 244 -2.13 -20.16 14.83
N LEU A 245 -2.74 -19.18 15.46
CA LEU A 245 -2.14 -18.38 16.53
C LEU A 245 -2.75 -18.80 17.84
N GLN A 246 -1.93 -19.32 18.76
CA GLN A 246 -2.38 -19.76 20.08
C GLN A 246 -1.61 -19.07 21.20
N ASP A 247 -2.32 -18.53 22.19
CA ASP A 247 -1.70 -17.91 23.37
C ASP A 247 -0.68 -16.83 22.96
N ILE A 248 -1.11 -15.92 22.07
CA ILE A 248 -0.30 -14.80 21.61
C ILE A 248 -0.79 -13.52 22.26
N LYS A 249 0.11 -12.81 22.93
CA LYS A 249 -0.15 -11.49 23.50
C LYS A 249 0.53 -10.42 22.67
N PHE A 250 -0.26 -9.56 22.02
CA PHE A 250 0.19 -8.33 21.40
C PHE A 250 -0.03 -7.17 22.36
N GLU A 251 1.01 -6.39 22.63
CA GLU A 251 0.96 -5.24 23.54
C GLU A 251 1.66 -4.03 22.93
N GLN A 252 0.97 -2.89 22.94
CA GLN A 252 1.48 -1.59 22.47
C GLN A 252 2.14 -1.66 21.09
N SER A 253 1.54 -2.46 20.19
CA SER A 253 2.11 -2.76 18.87
C SER A 253 1.25 -2.21 17.73
N PHE A 254 1.89 -1.85 16.62
CA PHE A 254 1.23 -1.34 15.42
C PHE A 254 0.99 -2.49 14.45
N LEU A 255 -0.29 -2.79 14.20
CA LEU A 255 -0.78 -3.86 13.32
C LEU A 255 -1.68 -3.28 12.22
N VAL A 256 -1.40 -2.04 11.79
CA VAL A 256 -2.17 -1.36 10.74
C VAL A 256 -2.08 -2.16 9.45
N GLY A 257 -3.23 -2.55 8.91
CA GLY A 257 -3.32 -3.38 7.71
C GLY A 257 -2.80 -4.80 7.87
N ALA A 258 -2.66 -5.31 9.12
CA ALA A 258 -2.29 -6.70 9.35
C ALA A 258 -3.35 -7.65 8.76
N ASN A 259 -2.92 -8.73 8.13
CA ASN A 259 -3.78 -9.65 7.41
C ASN A 259 -3.88 -10.99 8.13
N PHE A 260 -5.01 -11.25 8.76
CA PHE A 260 -5.30 -12.50 9.46
C PHE A 260 -6.16 -13.45 8.62
N LYS A 261 -6.50 -13.15 7.36
CA LYS A 261 -7.50 -13.91 6.58
C LYS A 261 -7.42 -15.42 6.72
N ASN A 262 -8.57 -16.04 6.99
CA ASN A 262 -8.73 -17.48 7.18
C ASN A 262 -7.82 -18.10 8.26
N SER A 263 -7.39 -17.32 9.26
CA SER A 263 -6.61 -17.84 10.40
C SER A 263 -7.50 -18.29 11.54
N GLU A 264 -6.93 -19.11 12.41
CA GLU A 264 -7.50 -19.49 13.69
C GLU A 264 -6.71 -18.77 14.80
N LEU A 265 -7.39 -17.94 15.59
CA LEU A 265 -6.82 -17.30 16.77
C LEU A 265 -7.45 -17.94 18.00
N LYS A 266 -6.63 -18.44 18.92
CA LYS A 266 -7.07 -19.05 20.17
C LYS A 266 -6.31 -18.49 21.35
N ASP A 267 -7.03 -18.07 22.39
CA ASP A 267 -6.44 -17.54 23.63
C ASP A 267 -5.53 -16.32 23.36
N CYS A 268 -5.79 -15.55 22.30
CA CYS A 268 -4.98 -14.39 21.91
C CYS A 268 -5.48 -13.11 22.56
N THR A 269 -4.57 -12.23 22.96
CA THR A 269 -4.91 -10.93 23.56
C THR A 269 -4.19 -9.80 22.84
N PHE A 270 -4.92 -8.75 22.48
CA PHE A 270 -4.37 -7.49 21.95
C PHE A 270 -4.60 -6.39 22.99
N VAL A 271 -3.53 -5.67 23.38
CA VAL A 271 -3.59 -4.62 24.41
C VAL A 271 -2.95 -3.35 23.87
N ASN A 272 -3.70 -2.25 23.84
CA ASN A 272 -3.22 -0.95 23.35
C ASN A 272 -2.63 -1.02 21.93
N CYS A 273 -3.19 -1.87 21.06
CA CYS A 273 -2.73 -2.07 19.69
C CYS A 273 -3.48 -1.17 18.69
N ASP A 274 -2.76 -0.72 17.65
CA ASP A 274 -3.39 -0.10 16.47
C ASP A 274 -3.66 -1.18 15.42
N LEU A 275 -4.93 -1.55 15.22
CA LEU A 275 -5.40 -2.57 14.30
C LEU A 275 -6.17 -1.98 13.11
N LYS A 276 -6.03 -0.67 12.83
CA LYS A 276 -6.74 -0.03 11.71
C LYS A 276 -6.56 -0.79 10.42
N MET A 277 -7.64 -0.95 9.67
CA MET A 277 -7.63 -1.58 8.35
C MET A 277 -7.10 -3.03 8.33
N SER A 278 -6.99 -3.68 9.49
CA SER A 278 -6.63 -5.10 9.57
C SER A 278 -7.75 -5.96 8.99
N ASP A 279 -7.38 -7.14 8.49
CA ASP A 279 -8.29 -8.02 7.77
C ASP A 279 -8.44 -9.37 8.48
N PHE A 280 -9.58 -9.57 9.15
CA PHE A 280 -9.98 -10.81 9.80
C PHE A 280 -10.97 -11.62 8.97
N THR A 281 -11.07 -11.39 7.66
CA THR A 281 -12.04 -12.09 6.80
C THR A 281 -11.86 -13.61 6.87
N GLY A 282 -12.94 -14.34 7.15
CA GLY A 282 -12.92 -15.81 7.26
C GLY A 282 -12.17 -16.36 8.48
N CYS A 283 -11.78 -15.53 9.44
CA CYS A 283 -11.07 -16.01 10.62
C CYS A 283 -12.00 -16.70 11.62
N THR A 284 -11.45 -17.61 12.41
CA THR A 284 -12.13 -18.14 13.59
C THR A 284 -11.40 -17.67 14.85
N LEU A 285 -12.09 -16.96 15.73
CA LEU A 285 -11.54 -16.39 16.95
C LEU A 285 -12.14 -17.09 18.18
N TRP A 286 -11.29 -17.69 19.02
CA TRP A 286 -11.65 -18.37 20.26
C TRP A 286 -10.99 -17.69 21.45
N GLN A 287 -11.79 -17.20 22.41
CA GLN A 287 -11.28 -16.55 23.63
C GLN A 287 -10.30 -15.41 23.32
N VAL A 288 -10.65 -14.58 22.33
CA VAL A 288 -9.81 -13.45 21.91
C VAL A 288 -10.26 -12.18 22.61
N CYS A 289 -9.31 -11.42 23.15
CA CYS A 289 -9.59 -10.15 23.82
C CYS A 289 -8.88 -8.98 23.13
N PHE A 290 -9.62 -7.91 22.83
CA PHE A 290 -9.09 -6.63 22.35
C PHE A 290 -9.26 -5.57 23.43
N ILE A 291 -8.18 -5.10 24.04
CA ILE A 291 -8.17 -4.16 25.17
C ILE A 291 -7.57 -2.84 24.71
N ASN A 292 -8.36 -1.77 24.71
CA ASN A 292 -7.96 -0.43 24.29
C ASN A 292 -7.30 -0.40 22.90
N CYS A 293 -7.82 -1.21 21.98
CA CYS A 293 -7.35 -1.26 20.60
C CYS A 293 -8.10 -0.28 19.69
N GLU A 294 -7.40 0.25 18.69
CA GLU A 294 -8.02 0.98 17.59
C GLU A 294 -8.45 -0.01 16.50
N LEU A 295 -9.77 -0.10 16.23
CA LEU A 295 -10.38 -1.09 15.34
C LEU A 295 -11.13 -0.43 14.16
N THR A 296 -10.81 0.83 13.83
CA THR A 296 -11.39 1.53 12.67
C THR A 296 -11.07 0.81 11.36
N GLU A 297 -12.08 0.63 10.50
CA GLU A 297 -11.99 0.00 9.17
C GLU A 297 -11.50 -1.46 9.16
N VAL A 298 -11.63 -2.18 10.27
CA VAL A 298 -11.30 -3.61 10.32
C VAL A 298 -12.33 -4.42 9.50
N LEU A 299 -11.84 -5.37 8.71
CA LEU A 299 -12.68 -6.26 7.91
C LEU A 299 -12.98 -7.55 8.69
N TRP A 300 -14.27 -7.82 8.92
CA TRP A 300 -14.75 -8.98 9.68
C TRP A 300 -15.59 -9.95 8.85
N LYS A 301 -15.60 -9.79 7.52
CA LYS A 301 -16.48 -10.56 6.64
C LYS A 301 -16.23 -12.07 6.86
N ASP A 302 -17.30 -12.85 7.07
CA ASP A 302 -17.22 -14.30 7.29
C ASP A 302 -16.38 -14.72 8.53
N ALA A 303 -16.04 -13.79 9.43
CA ALA A 303 -15.36 -14.11 10.68
C ALA A 303 -16.32 -14.75 11.69
N VAL A 304 -15.82 -15.73 12.43
CA VAL A 304 -16.55 -16.50 13.44
C VAL A 304 -16.00 -16.17 14.82
N PHE A 305 -16.89 -15.82 15.76
CA PHE A 305 -16.52 -15.34 17.10
C PHE A 305 -17.00 -16.30 18.18
N HIS A 306 -16.06 -16.84 18.96
CA HIS A 306 -16.32 -17.68 20.13
C HIS A 306 -15.66 -17.02 21.35
N ASP A 307 -16.49 -16.48 22.25
CA ASP A 307 -16.03 -15.78 23.46
C ASP A 307 -15.03 -14.65 23.18
N VAL A 308 -15.38 -13.77 22.23
CA VAL A 308 -14.57 -12.60 21.89
C VAL A 308 -15.03 -11.37 22.68
N GLU A 309 -14.06 -10.70 23.29
CA GLU A 309 -14.28 -9.51 24.13
C GLU A 309 -13.55 -8.29 23.58
N VAL A 310 -14.21 -7.13 23.62
CA VAL A 310 -13.62 -5.83 23.32
C VAL A 310 -13.77 -4.94 24.55
N GLN A 311 -12.66 -4.50 25.12
CA GLN A 311 -12.61 -3.61 26.28
C GLN A 311 -12.15 -2.23 25.84
N THR A 312 -12.95 -1.19 26.09
CA THR A 312 -12.62 0.21 25.75
C THR A 312 -12.75 1.09 26.98
N GLY A 313 -11.66 1.77 27.38
CA GLY A 313 -11.63 2.74 28.47
C GLY A 313 -11.75 2.10 29.86
N GLU A 314 -12.88 1.42 30.11
CA GLU A 314 -13.22 0.64 31.32
C GLU A 314 -14.43 -0.31 31.07
N SER A 315 -14.99 -0.35 29.85
CA SER A 315 -16.21 -1.12 29.52
C SER A 315 -15.92 -2.28 28.58
N VAL A 316 -16.46 -3.47 28.89
CA VAL A 316 -16.32 -4.69 28.08
C VAL A 316 -17.58 -4.94 27.22
N LYS A 317 -17.40 -5.15 25.92
CA LYS A 317 -18.43 -5.59 24.97
C LYS A 317 -18.11 -7.00 24.50
N LYS A 318 -19.06 -7.93 24.63
CA LYS A 318 -18.96 -9.24 23.98
C LYS A 318 -19.45 -9.13 22.54
N ILE A 319 -18.67 -9.66 21.60
CA ILE A 319 -19.10 -9.78 20.21
C ILE A 319 -19.88 -11.10 20.10
N GLN A 320 -21.20 -11.01 20.02
CA GLN A 320 -22.08 -12.15 19.67
C GLN A 320 -22.39 -12.06 18.17
N GLU A 321 -22.49 -13.21 17.50
CA GLU A 321 -22.76 -13.34 16.06
C GLU A 321 -24.12 -12.72 15.64
N GLU A 322 -24.21 -11.40 15.58
CA GLU A 322 -25.32 -10.73 14.91
C GLU A 322 -24.80 -9.56 14.05
N ARG A 323 -24.54 -9.89 12.78
CA ARG A 323 -24.57 -9.01 11.60
C ARG A 323 -23.82 -7.68 11.72
N TYR A 324 -22.52 -7.73 11.49
CA TYR A 324 -21.83 -6.65 10.77
C TYR A 324 -21.83 -7.00 9.27
N VAL A 325 -22.84 -6.49 8.56
CA VAL A 325 -22.91 -6.46 7.07
C VAL A 325 -22.08 -5.30 6.56
#